data_AF-A0A1Y1LFB4-F1
#
_entry.id   AF-A0A1Y1LFB4-F1
#
_cell.length_a   1.000
_cell.length_b   1.000
_cell.length_c   1.000
_cell.angle_alpha   90.00
_cell.angle_beta   90.00
_cell.angle_gamma   90.00
#
_symmetry.space_group_name_H-M   'P 1'
#
loop_
_entity.id
_entity.type
_entity.pdbx_description
1 polymer ?
#
loop_
_entity_poly.entity_id
_entity_poly.type
_entity_poly.pdbx_seq_one_letter_code
_entity_poly.pdbx_strand_id
1 'polypeptide(L)'
;LDECESSERRLVLGTFRNMVQQRDAQRVFISGREDLHVTNFIEDSITLRISNKDNEDDIREFIEWKIEAKLRERQLTESEYVLQDIKTKLNEKADLMVLWVSMQVDALWDECSTDDDIQTALENLPKSLDETYARCLQRIDKRQSRFARNILRWVAAAITPFRVDQLREALAINPNTGCLDRNRMPPRQEIVKCCCNLITSNNDQILLAHDSVRQFLEARLPGGRFTWA
;
A
#
# COMPACT_ATOMS: atom_id res chain seq x y z
N LEU A 1 13.49 -6.74 -8.41
CA LEU A 1 13.70 -8.11 -8.93
C LEU A 1 12.46 -8.96 -8.74
N ASP A 2 11.80 -8.83 -7.59
CA ASP A 2 10.56 -9.54 -7.24
C ASP A 2 9.42 -9.24 -8.21
N GLU A 3 9.36 -8.00 -8.70
CA GLU A 3 8.35 -7.54 -9.67
C GLU A 3 8.70 -7.85 -11.14
N CYS A 4 9.84 -8.47 -11.42
CA CYS A 4 10.21 -8.85 -12.79
C CYS A 4 9.57 -10.19 -13.17
N GLU A 5 9.20 -10.34 -14.45
CA GLU A 5 8.80 -11.64 -14.98
C GLU A 5 9.94 -12.67 -14.84
N SER A 6 9.60 -13.96 -14.75
CA SER A 6 10.59 -15.02 -14.48
C SER A 6 11.70 -15.14 -15.55
N SER A 7 11.43 -14.71 -16.78
CA SER A 7 12.41 -14.64 -17.88
C SER A 7 13.39 -13.49 -17.67
N GLU A 8 12.88 -12.29 -17.39
CA GLU A 8 13.66 -11.08 -17.12
C GLU A 8 14.50 -11.23 -15.86
N ARG A 9 13.91 -11.78 -14.79
CA ARG A 9 14.60 -12.04 -13.53
C ARG A 9 15.83 -12.91 -13.74
N ARG A 10 15.72 -13.97 -14.55
CA ARG A 10 16.86 -14.84 -14.91
C ARG A 10 17.94 -14.11 -15.69
N LEU A 11 17.55 -13.25 -16.63
CA LEU A 11 18.48 -12.44 -17.40
C LEU A 11 19.27 -11.47 -16.51
N VAL A 12 18.57 -10.78 -15.60
CA VAL A 12 19.18 -9.82 -14.67
C VAL A 12 20.12 -10.52 -13.70
N LEU A 13 19.69 -11.63 -13.06
CA LEU A 13 20.53 -12.41 -12.16
C LEU A 13 21.75 -13.00 -12.87
N GLY A 14 21.59 -13.48 -14.11
CA GLY A 14 22.71 -13.95 -14.93
C GLY A 14 23.71 -12.83 -15.27
N THR A 15 23.22 -11.62 -15.49
CA THR A 15 24.07 -10.44 -15.72
C THR A 15 24.89 -10.12 -14.47
N PHE A 16 24.27 -10.10 -13.29
CA PHE A 16 24.99 -9.86 -12.03
C PHE A 16 26.02 -10.93 -11.73
N ARG A 17 25.70 -12.20 -11.99
CA ARG A 17 26.68 -13.30 -11.88
C ARG A 17 27.91 -13.05 -12.75
N ASN A 18 27.72 -12.68 -14.02
CA ASN A 18 28.82 -12.41 -14.94
C ASN A 18 29.66 -11.21 -14.47
N MET A 19 29.04 -10.18 -13.90
CA MET A 19 29.76 -9.00 -13.38
C MET A 19 30.67 -9.37 -12.21
N VAL A 20 30.17 -10.14 -11.25
CA VAL A 20 30.93 -10.58 -10.06
C VAL A 20 32.08 -11.51 -10.47
N GLN A 21 31.91 -12.34 -11.49
CA GLN A 21 32.94 -13.26 -11.98
C GLN A 21 34.06 -12.59 -12.79
N GLN A 22 33.80 -11.43 -13.41
CA GLN A 22 34.76 -10.80 -14.34
C GLN A 22 35.67 -9.75 -13.68
N ARG A 23 35.33 -9.23 -12.48
CA ARG A 23 36.05 -8.11 -11.87
C ARG A 23 36.14 -8.22 -10.35
N ASP A 24 37.36 -8.25 -9.82
CA ASP A 24 37.64 -8.37 -8.38
C ASP A 24 37.17 -7.17 -7.51
N ALA A 25 36.77 -6.05 -8.12
CA ALA A 25 36.42 -4.82 -7.39
C ALA A 25 34.91 -4.48 -7.35
N GLN A 26 34.04 -5.28 -7.96
CA GLN A 26 32.60 -4.99 -7.97
C GLN A 26 31.87 -5.74 -6.85
N ARG A 27 31.04 -5.02 -6.09
CA ARG A 27 30.13 -5.58 -5.10
C ARG A 27 28.69 -5.34 -5.54
N VAL A 28 27.88 -6.38 -5.54
CA VAL A 28 26.47 -6.32 -5.90
C VAL A 28 25.64 -6.57 -4.65
N PHE A 29 24.71 -5.66 -4.35
CA PHE A 29 23.72 -5.84 -3.29
C PHE A 29 22.36 -6.10 -3.94
N ILE A 30 21.71 -7.19 -3.55
CA ILE A 30 20.39 -7.59 -4.03
C ILE A 30 19.44 -7.66 -2.84
N SER A 31 18.36 -6.89 -2.90
CA SER A 31 17.25 -6.99 -1.95
C SER A 31 15.98 -7.47 -2.66
N GLY A 32 15.19 -8.24 -1.92
CA GLY A 32 13.91 -8.77 -2.37
C GLY A 32 13.39 -9.84 -1.41
N ARG A 33 12.27 -10.45 -1.79
CA ARG A 33 11.61 -11.53 -1.06
C ARG A 33 12.35 -12.86 -1.22
N GLU A 34 12.08 -13.79 -0.31
CA GLU A 34 12.77 -15.08 -0.21
C GLU A 34 12.57 -15.97 -1.46
N ASP A 35 11.49 -15.75 -2.22
CA ASP A 35 11.18 -16.44 -3.47
C ASP A 35 12.07 -16.03 -4.66
N LEU A 36 12.97 -15.05 -4.48
CA LEU A 36 13.98 -14.73 -5.49
C LEU A 36 15.01 -15.85 -5.71
N HIS A 37 15.25 -16.68 -4.68
CA HIS A 37 16.24 -17.76 -4.73
C HIS A 37 17.59 -17.35 -5.34
N VAL A 38 18.12 -16.18 -4.95
CA VAL A 38 19.35 -15.58 -5.51
C VAL A 38 20.54 -16.54 -5.44
N THR A 39 20.63 -17.33 -4.37
CA THR A 39 21.67 -18.33 -4.14
C THR A 39 21.73 -19.40 -5.24
N ASN A 40 20.62 -19.69 -5.94
CA ASN A 40 20.60 -20.62 -7.07
C ASN A 40 21.34 -20.05 -8.31
N PHE A 41 21.56 -18.74 -8.35
CA PHE A 41 22.21 -18.06 -9.48
C PHE A 41 23.63 -17.59 -9.13
N ILE A 42 23.85 -17.20 -7.87
CA ILE A 42 25.13 -16.69 -7.37
C ILE A 42 25.48 -17.50 -6.12
N GLU A 43 26.17 -18.62 -6.32
CA GLU A 43 26.44 -19.61 -5.27
C GLU A 43 27.22 -19.02 -4.08
N ASP A 44 28.19 -18.12 -4.34
CA ASP A 44 29.03 -17.48 -3.32
C ASP A 44 28.39 -16.23 -2.68
N SER A 45 27.08 -16.03 -2.85
CA SER A 45 26.40 -14.85 -2.30
C SER A 45 26.20 -14.94 -0.78
N ILE A 46 26.48 -13.82 -0.08
CA ILE A 46 26.13 -13.66 1.34
C ILE A 46 24.66 -13.26 1.40
N THR A 47 23.83 -14.09 2.05
CA THR A 47 22.41 -13.79 2.27
C THR A 47 22.20 -13.20 3.65
N LEU A 48 21.70 -11.98 3.69
CA LEU A 48 21.23 -11.34 4.93
C LEU A 48 19.71 -11.46 4.97
N ARG A 49 19.18 -12.17 5.96
CA ARG A 49 17.75 -12.32 6.17
C ARG A 49 17.33 -11.41 7.32
N ILE A 50 16.35 -10.55 7.07
CA ILE A 50 15.70 -9.77 8.10
C ILE A 50 14.58 -10.65 8.68
N SER A 51 14.69 -11.01 9.96
CA SER A 51 13.74 -11.87 10.66
C SER A 51 12.74 -11.06 11.48
N ASN A 52 11.71 -11.75 12.00
CA ASN A 52 10.71 -11.16 12.89
C ASN A 52 11.32 -10.45 14.11
N LYS A 53 12.43 -10.97 14.63
CA LYS A 53 13.10 -10.40 15.80
C LYS A 53 13.90 -9.14 15.48
N ASP A 54 14.43 -9.05 14.26
CA ASP A 54 15.32 -7.94 13.88
C ASP A 54 14.54 -6.63 13.72
N ASN A 55 13.25 -6.71 13.37
CA ASN A 55 12.39 -5.56 13.10
C ASN A 55 11.39 -5.27 14.23
N GLU A 56 11.36 -6.04 15.32
CA GLU A 56 10.35 -5.84 16.37
C GLU A 56 10.45 -4.44 16.99
N ASP A 57 11.69 -4.00 17.28
CA ASP A 57 11.94 -2.67 17.83
C ASP A 57 11.63 -1.57 16.79
N ASP A 58 11.99 -1.78 15.52
CA ASP A 58 11.68 -0.84 14.42
C ASP A 58 10.17 -0.64 14.24
N ILE A 59 9.38 -1.71 14.35
CA ILE A 59 7.91 -1.64 14.27
C ILE A 59 7.36 -0.88 15.46
N ARG A 60 7.88 -1.13 16.66
CA ARG A 60 7.45 -0.43 17.86
C ARG A 60 7.73 1.07 17.75
N GLU A 61 8.91 1.44 17.29
CA GLU A 61 9.28 2.83 17.05
C GLU A 61 8.41 3.47 15.95
N PHE A 62 8.13 2.73 14.88
CA PHE A 62 7.23 3.19 13.83
C PHE A 62 5.80 3.41 14.33
N ILE A 63 5.26 2.51 15.15
CA ILE A 63 3.93 2.64 15.79
C ILE A 63 3.88 3.93 16.59
N GLU A 64 4.87 4.17 17.45
CA GLU A 64 4.97 5.37 18.28
C GLU A 64 4.98 6.62 17.40
N TRP A 65 5.91 6.69 16.46
CA TRP A 65 6.06 7.83 15.55
C TRP A 65 4.77 8.12 14.76
N LYS A 66 4.11 7.07 14.23
CA LYS A 66 2.90 7.21 13.42
C LYS A 66 1.71 7.68 14.27
N ILE A 67 1.55 7.15 15.49
CA ILE A 67 0.50 7.58 16.41
C ILE A 67 0.72 9.03 16.85
N GLU A 68 1.93 9.40 17.23
CA GLU A 68 2.26 10.79 17.56
C GLU A 68 1.98 11.74 16.39
N ALA A 69 2.34 11.34 15.17
CA ALA A 69 2.02 12.11 13.97
C ALA A 69 0.52 12.33 13.81
N LYS A 70 -0.29 11.31 14.05
CA LYS A 70 -1.74 11.40 13.98
C LYS A 70 -2.37 12.19 15.13
N LEU A 71 -1.82 12.12 16.34
CA LEU A 71 -2.26 12.94 17.47
C LEU A 71 -2.05 14.44 17.21
N ARG A 72 -0.99 14.83 16.47
CA ARG A 72 -0.80 16.22 16.03
C ARG A 72 -1.89 16.70 15.05
N GLU A 73 -2.51 15.79 14.30
CA GLU A 73 -3.60 16.11 13.37
C GLU A 73 -4.96 16.19 14.10
N ARG A 74 -5.23 15.22 14.99
CA ARG A 74 -6.48 15.10 15.73
C ARG A 74 -6.28 14.24 16.98
N GLN A 75 -6.75 14.71 18.13
CA GLN A 75 -6.84 13.86 19.32
C GLN A 75 -7.84 12.71 19.07
N LEU A 76 -7.42 11.47 19.30
CA LEU A 76 -8.30 10.30 19.13
C LEU A 76 -9.05 9.93 20.43
N THR A 77 -8.36 10.01 21.57
CA THR A 77 -8.88 9.69 22.91
C THR A 77 -8.17 10.55 23.95
N GLU A 78 -8.80 10.80 25.10
CA GLU A 78 -8.16 11.44 26.27
C GLU A 78 -7.52 10.42 27.23
N SER A 79 -7.76 9.13 27.00
CA SER A 79 -7.30 8.04 27.86
C SER A 79 -5.93 7.52 27.44
N GLU A 80 -4.92 7.72 28.29
CA GLU A 80 -3.58 7.16 28.09
C GLU A 80 -3.61 5.62 28.05
N TYR A 81 -4.53 5.01 28.81
CA TYR A 81 -4.72 3.56 28.78
C TYR A 81 -5.15 3.07 27.40
N VAL A 82 -6.09 3.77 26.75
CA VAL A 82 -6.57 3.41 25.40
C VAL A 82 -5.47 3.60 24.36
N LEU A 83 -4.68 4.68 24.45
CA LEU A 83 -3.52 4.86 23.57
C LEU A 83 -2.50 3.73 23.74
N GLN A 84 -2.23 3.31 24.97
CA GLN A 84 -1.30 2.22 25.23
C GLN A 84 -1.84 0.87 24.74
N ASP A 85 -3.15 0.63 24.84
CA ASP A 85 -3.77 -0.58 24.29
C ASP A 85 -3.69 -0.60 22.75
N ILE A 86 -3.93 0.53 22.08
CA ILE A 86 -3.72 0.66 20.62
C ILE A 86 -2.30 0.23 20.25
N LYS A 87 -1.29 0.83 20.90
CA LYS A 87 0.13 0.51 20.64
C LYS A 87 0.42 -0.98 20.84
N THR A 88 -0.06 -1.54 21.93
CA THR A 88 0.16 -2.95 22.30
C THR A 88 -0.48 -3.89 21.27
N LYS A 89 -1.76 -3.69 20.94
CA LYS A 89 -2.50 -4.53 19.98
C LYS A 89 -1.94 -4.46 18.58
N LEU A 90 -1.50 -3.28 18.14
CA LEU A 90 -0.86 -3.13 16.84
C LEU A 90 0.49 -3.85 16.81
N ASN A 91 1.30 -3.74 17.87
CA ASN A 91 2.60 -4.41 17.94
C ASN A 91 2.45 -5.95 17.94
N GLU A 92 1.49 -6.49 18.70
CA GLU A 92 1.19 -7.93 18.75
C GLU A 92 0.77 -8.52 17.39
N LYS A 93 0.07 -7.73 16.56
CA LYS A 93 -0.53 -8.21 15.30
C LYS A 93 0.21 -7.76 14.04
N ALA A 94 1.22 -6.90 14.15
CA ALA A 94 1.91 -6.32 13.00
C ALA A 94 2.57 -7.38 12.11
N ASP A 95 3.10 -8.47 12.69
CA ASP A 95 3.80 -9.57 12.00
C ASP A 95 4.70 -9.08 10.85
N LEU A 96 5.63 -8.17 11.19
CA LEU A 96 6.54 -7.48 10.28
C LEU A 96 5.97 -6.48 9.27
N MET A 97 4.66 -6.26 9.24
CA MET A 97 4.02 -5.44 8.21
C MET A 97 3.84 -3.99 8.65
N VAL A 98 4.87 -3.16 8.46
CA VAL A 98 4.82 -1.69 8.68
C VAL A 98 3.65 -1.06 7.91
N LEU A 99 3.39 -1.51 6.68
CA LEU A 99 2.25 -1.04 5.89
C LEU A 99 0.91 -1.36 6.57
N TRP A 100 0.77 -2.57 7.12
CA TRP A 100 -0.43 -2.97 7.83
C TRP A 100 -0.67 -2.06 9.02
N VAL A 101 0.37 -1.80 9.83
CA VAL A 101 0.31 -0.87 10.97
C VAL A 101 -0.14 0.51 10.51
N SER A 102 0.49 1.08 9.49
CA SER A 102 0.12 2.40 8.98
C SER A 102 -1.37 2.45 8.61
N MET A 103 -1.87 1.42 7.92
CA MET A 103 -3.26 1.36 7.50
C MET A 103 -4.23 1.22 8.68
N GLN A 104 -3.89 0.43 9.71
CA GLN A 104 -4.74 0.32 10.90
C GLN A 104 -4.79 1.62 11.68
N VAL A 105 -3.66 2.30 11.87
CA VAL A 105 -3.62 3.61 12.52
C VAL A 105 -4.46 4.62 11.74
N ASP A 106 -4.31 4.69 10.42
CA ASP A 106 -5.12 5.58 9.59
C ASP A 106 -6.62 5.22 9.66
N ALA A 107 -6.97 3.93 9.74
CA ALA A 107 -8.36 3.48 9.89
C ALA A 107 -8.98 3.89 11.24
N LEU A 108 -8.25 3.74 12.34
CA LEU A 108 -8.69 4.21 13.67
C LEU A 108 -9.01 5.71 13.65
N TRP A 109 -8.16 6.53 13.03
CA TRP A 109 -8.40 7.97 12.91
C TRP A 109 -9.52 8.33 11.92
N ASP A 110 -9.78 7.51 10.92
CA ASP A 110 -10.83 7.74 9.94
C ASP A 110 -12.22 7.34 10.44
N GLU A 111 -12.32 6.32 11.30
CA GLU A 111 -13.59 5.65 11.62
C GLU A 111 -14.01 5.80 13.07
N CYS A 112 -13.08 5.88 14.02
CA CYS A 112 -13.41 5.93 15.43
C CYS A 112 -13.65 7.38 15.90
N SER A 113 -14.69 7.56 16.72
CA SER A 113 -15.02 8.83 17.37
C SER A 113 -15.15 8.72 18.89
N THR A 114 -15.19 7.49 19.42
CA THR A 114 -15.32 7.18 20.84
C THR A 114 -14.37 6.05 21.25
N ASP A 115 -14.07 5.92 22.54
CA ASP A 115 -13.26 4.82 23.06
C ASP A 115 -13.90 3.44 22.79
N ASP A 116 -15.24 3.36 22.74
CA ASP A 116 -15.98 2.14 22.37
C ASP A 116 -15.75 1.74 20.91
N ASP A 117 -15.72 2.72 19.99
CA ASP A 117 -15.37 2.47 18.59
C ASP A 117 -13.93 1.95 18.47
N ILE A 118 -13.01 2.52 19.25
CA ILE A 118 -11.60 2.12 19.26
C ILE A 118 -11.47 0.68 19.74
N GLN A 119 -12.07 0.35 20.89
CA GLN A 119 -12.02 -0.99 21.45
C GLN A 119 -12.61 -2.01 20.45
N THR A 120 -13.77 -1.71 19.87
CA THR A 120 -14.40 -2.55 18.86
C THR A 120 -13.49 -2.76 17.64
N ALA A 121 -12.81 -1.71 17.18
CA ALA A 121 -11.87 -1.80 16.07
C ALA A 121 -10.62 -2.64 16.41
N LEU A 122 -10.08 -2.51 17.63
CA LEU A 122 -8.92 -3.28 18.11
C LEU A 122 -9.22 -4.78 18.25
N GLU A 123 -10.42 -5.12 18.75
CA GLU A 123 -10.90 -6.50 18.83
C GLU A 123 -11.01 -7.12 17.43
N ASN A 124 -11.46 -6.33 16.47
CA ASN A 124 -11.70 -6.76 15.11
C ASN A 124 -10.55 -6.44 14.14
N LEU A 125 -9.29 -6.26 14.58
CA LEU A 125 -8.19 -5.96 13.65
C LEU A 125 -8.02 -7.05 12.56
N PRO A 126 -7.77 -6.65 11.29
CA PRO A 126 -7.58 -7.59 10.20
C PRO A 126 -6.29 -8.39 10.37
N LYS A 127 -6.28 -9.65 9.95
CA LYS A 127 -5.12 -10.55 10.13
C LYS A 127 -4.06 -10.40 9.04
N SER A 128 -4.38 -9.72 7.94
CA SER A 128 -3.49 -9.60 6.79
C SER A 128 -3.73 -8.30 6.02
N LEU A 129 -2.79 -7.96 5.13
CA LEU A 129 -2.98 -6.89 4.15
C LEU A 129 -4.18 -7.17 3.22
N ASP A 130 -4.40 -8.42 2.81
CA ASP A 130 -5.57 -8.79 1.99
C ASP A 130 -6.90 -8.45 2.67
N GLU A 131 -7.03 -8.80 3.96
CA GLU A 131 -8.23 -8.45 4.72
C GLU A 131 -8.34 -6.93 4.91
N THR A 132 -7.21 -6.26 5.13
CA THR A 132 -7.15 -4.79 5.24
C THR A 132 -7.64 -4.12 3.95
N TYR A 133 -7.18 -4.57 2.78
CA TYR A 133 -7.61 -4.05 1.48
C TYR A 133 -9.09 -4.32 1.22
N ALA A 134 -9.57 -5.53 1.56
CA ALA A 134 -10.99 -5.86 1.44
C ALA A 134 -11.86 -4.92 2.28
N ARG A 135 -11.44 -4.60 3.51
CA ARG A 135 -12.12 -3.61 4.36
C ARG A 135 -12.08 -2.22 3.75
N CYS A 136 -10.94 -1.75 3.23
CA CYS A 136 -10.87 -0.47 2.52
C CYS A 136 -11.87 -0.39 1.36
N LEU A 137 -12.00 -1.46 0.56
CA LEU A 137 -13.01 -1.52 -0.51
C LEU A 137 -14.45 -1.48 0.05
N GLN A 138 -14.74 -2.16 1.15
CA GLN A 138 -16.05 -2.07 1.80
C GLN A 138 -16.35 -0.64 2.31
N ARG A 139 -15.35 0.07 2.84
CA ARG A 139 -15.52 1.47 3.25
C ARG A 139 -15.82 2.38 2.06
N ILE A 140 -15.16 2.15 0.94
CA ILE A 140 -15.43 2.86 -0.31
C ILE A 140 -16.89 2.69 -0.73
N ASP A 141 -17.40 1.46 -0.65
CA ASP A 141 -18.79 1.15 -0.98
C ASP A 141 -19.76 1.81 0.00
N LYS A 142 -19.48 1.75 1.32
CA LYS A 142 -20.30 2.40 2.36
C LYS A 142 -20.35 3.92 2.21
N ARG A 143 -19.23 4.56 1.84
CA ARG A 143 -19.17 6.01 1.58
C ARG A 143 -19.92 6.41 0.31
N GLN A 144 -20.33 5.46 -0.53
CA GLN A 144 -21.01 5.68 -1.81
C GLN A 144 -20.26 6.67 -2.71
N SER A 145 -18.92 6.66 -2.65
CA SER A 145 -18.12 7.55 -3.50
C SER A 145 -18.27 7.14 -4.96
N ARG A 146 -18.84 8.04 -5.77
CA ARG A 146 -18.98 7.85 -7.22
C ARG A 146 -17.64 7.74 -7.98
N PHE A 147 -16.53 8.07 -7.33
CA PHE A 147 -15.21 8.18 -7.98
C PHE A 147 -14.26 7.04 -7.62
N ALA A 148 -14.24 6.63 -6.35
CA ALA A 148 -13.20 5.77 -5.81
C ALA A 148 -12.97 4.47 -6.59
N ARG A 149 -14.04 3.75 -6.99
CA ARG A 149 -13.92 2.53 -7.79
C ARG A 149 -13.32 2.77 -9.17
N ASN A 150 -13.69 3.86 -9.83
CA ASN A 150 -13.14 4.20 -11.14
C ASN A 150 -11.67 4.61 -11.02
N ILE A 151 -11.34 5.42 -10.01
CA ILE A 151 -9.96 5.80 -9.70
C ILE A 151 -9.11 4.54 -9.48
N LEU A 152 -9.53 3.64 -8.60
CA LEU A 152 -8.76 2.42 -8.31
C LEU A 152 -8.56 1.55 -9.55
N ARG A 153 -9.59 1.37 -10.38
CA ARG A 153 -9.49 0.61 -11.63
C ARG A 153 -8.51 1.26 -12.60
N TRP A 154 -8.60 2.57 -12.80
CA TRP A 154 -7.73 3.27 -13.74
C TRP A 154 -6.29 3.30 -13.25
N VAL A 155 -6.05 3.62 -11.98
CA VAL A 155 -4.70 3.65 -11.39
C VAL A 155 -4.06 2.27 -11.39
N ALA A 156 -4.83 1.21 -11.10
CA ALA A 156 -4.35 -0.15 -11.20
C ALA A 156 -4.13 -0.60 -12.66
N ALA A 157 -4.92 -0.13 -13.63
CA ALA A 157 -4.70 -0.46 -15.04
C ALA A 157 -3.55 0.35 -15.68
N ALA A 158 -3.22 1.52 -15.15
CA ALA A 158 -2.33 2.47 -15.82
C ALA A 158 -0.88 1.96 -15.93
N ILE A 159 -0.33 2.05 -17.14
CA ILE A 159 1.10 1.85 -17.42
C ILE A 159 1.91 3.06 -16.92
N THR A 160 1.38 4.26 -17.13
CA THR A 160 1.98 5.52 -16.69
C THR A 160 1.09 6.20 -15.65
N PRO A 161 1.64 6.69 -14.53
CA PRO A 161 0.85 7.38 -13.50
C PRO A 161 0.05 8.55 -14.05
N PHE A 162 -1.20 8.69 -13.60
CA PHE A 162 -2.02 9.86 -13.92
C PHE A 162 -1.56 11.07 -13.13
N ARG A 163 -1.58 12.25 -13.74
CA ARG A 163 -1.56 13.49 -12.96
C ARG A 163 -2.89 13.69 -12.24
N VAL A 164 -2.86 14.36 -11.09
CA VAL A 164 -4.08 14.64 -10.31
C VAL A 164 -5.13 15.33 -11.18
N ASP A 165 -4.77 16.36 -11.95
CA ASP A 165 -5.73 17.09 -12.78
C ASP A 165 -6.27 16.27 -13.96
N GLN A 166 -5.43 15.44 -14.59
CA GLN A 166 -5.87 14.55 -15.66
C GLN A 166 -6.95 13.59 -15.16
N LEU A 167 -6.74 13.04 -13.96
CA LEU A 167 -7.70 12.13 -13.34
C LEU A 167 -9.00 12.86 -12.98
N ARG A 168 -8.91 14.10 -12.48
CA ARG A 168 -10.08 14.94 -12.16
C ARG A 168 -10.92 15.26 -13.39
N GLU A 169 -10.27 15.61 -14.49
CA GLU A 169 -10.93 15.85 -15.78
C GLU A 169 -11.59 14.56 -16.29
N ALA A 170 -10.87 13.44 -16.27
CA ALA A 170 -11.40 12.15 -16.70
C ALA A 170 -12.67 11.74 -15.93
N LEU A 171 -12.71 11.99 -14.61
CA LEU A 171 -13.89 11.72 -13.77
C LEU A 171 -15.07 12.67 -14.04
N ALA A 172 -14.82 13.82 -14.66
CA ALA A 172 -15.80 14.85 -14.96
C ALA A 172 -16.35 14.77 -16.39
N ILE A 173 -15.77 13.93 -17.25
CA ILE A 173 -16.28 13.68 -18.60
C ILE A 173 -17.58 12.90 -18.52
N ASN A 174 -18.61 13.37 -19.23
CA ASN A 174 -19.86 12.64 -19.37
C ASN A 174 -19.66 11.48 -20.39
N PRO A 175 -19.87 10.22 -20.00
CA PRO A 175 -19.62 9.07 -20.88
C PRO A 175 -20.52 9.03 -22.12
N ASN A 176 -21.70 9.67 -22.08
CA ASN A 176 -22.64 9.67 -23.20
C ASN A 176 -22.34 10.78 -24.23
N THR A 177 -21.72 11.88 -23.81
CA THR A 177 -21.48 13.04 -24.68
C THR A 177 -20.00 13.28 -24.98
N GLY A 178 -19.09 12.69 -24.20
CA GLY A 178 -17.65 12.95 -24.28
C GLY A 178 -17.23 14.35 -23.81
N CYS A 179 -18.18 15.18 -23.35
CA CYS A 179 -17.89 16.54 -22.93
C CYS A 179 -17.45 16.60 -21.47
N LEU A 180 -16.45 17.44 -21.20
CA LEU A 180 -16.02 17.78 -19.84
C LEU A 180 -17.07 18.68 -19.17
N ASP A 181 -17.64 18.23 -18.05
CA ASP A 181 -18.49 19.04 -17.20
C ASP A 181 -17.71 19.52 -15.96
N ARG A 182 -17.26 20.78 -16.00
CA ARG A 182 -16.47 21.37 -14.90
C ARG A 182 -17.21 21.37 -13.55
N ASN A 183 -18.55 21.35 -13.54
CA ASN A 183 -19.33 21.29 -12.30
C ASN A 183 -19.27 19.90 -11.64
N ARG A 184 -18.84 18.87 -12.39
CA ARG A 184 -18.65 17.50 -11.87
C ARG A 184 -17.22 17.22 -11.43
N MET A 185 -16.29 18.17 -11.63
CA MET A 185 -14.88 18.00 -11.31
C MET A 185 -14.67 17.89 -9.78
N PRO A 186 -14.11 16.77 -9.29
CA PRO A 186 -13.85 16.63 -7.86
C PRO A 186 -12.77 17.61 -7.37
N PRO A 187 -12.81 18.02 -6.09
CA PRO A 187 -11.67 18.67 -5.44
C PRO A 187 -10.43 17.77 -5.49
N ARG A 188 -9.22 18.36 -5.54
CA ARG A 188 -7.96 17.59 -5.59
C ARG A 188 -7.83 16.60 -4.43
N GLN A 189 -8.15 17.04 -3.21
CA GLN A 189 -8.05 16.21 -2.00
C GLN A 189 -9.01 15.01 -2.04
N GLU A 190 -10.15 15.13 -2.74
CA GLU A 190 -11.14 14.06 -2.82
C GLU A 190 -10.62 12.84 -3.58
N ILE A 191 -9.70 13.03 -4.53
CA ILE A 191 -9.10 11.95 -5.31
C ILE A 191 -8.48 10.89 -4.39
N VAL A 192 -7.58 11.31 -3.50
CA VAL A 192 -6.89 10.41 -2.57
C VAL A 192 -7.83 10.00 -1.43
N LYS A 193 -8.55 10.96 -0.85
CA LYS A 193 -9.40 10.73 0.35
C LYS A 193 -10.48 9.68 0.11
N CYS A 194 -11.11 9.68 -1.07
CA CYS A 194 -12.19 8.75 -1.34
C CYS A 194 -11.71 7.29 -1.49
N CYS A 195 -10.42 7.07 -1.69
CA CYS A 195 -9.84 5.76 -1.98
C CYS A 195 -9.28 5.02 -0.74
N CYS A 196 -9.54 5.50 0.48
CA CYS A 196 -9.21 4.80 1.74
C CYS A 196 -7.77 4.28 1.83
N ASN A 197 -6.79 5.15 1.55
CA ASN A 197 -5.35 4.88 1.61
C ASN A 197 -4.86 3.77 0.66
N LEU A 198 -5.65 3.41 -0.36
CA LEU A 198 -5.21 2.48 -1.42
C LEU A 198 -4.43 3.18 -2.54
N ILE A 199 -4.46 4.52 -2.57
CA ILE A 199 -3.66 5.34 -3.47
C ILE A 199 -2.94 6.45 -2.70
N THR A 200 -1.91 7.01 -3.31
CA THR A 200 -1.17 8.17 -2.82
C THR A 200 -0.91 9.16 -3.95
N SER A 201 -0.57 10.40 -3.59
CA SER A 201 -0.15 11.44 -4.51
C SER A 201 1.30 11.81 -4.25
N ASN A 202 2.18 11.58 -5.23
CA ASN A 202 3.60 11.96 -5.16
C ASN A 202 3.95 12.85 -6.35
N ASN A 203 4.47 14.05 -6.13
CA ASN A 203 4.82 15.01 -7.19
C ASN A 203 3.71 15.20 -8.24
N ASP A 204 2.47 15.39 -7.78
CA ASP A 204 1.24 15.51 -8.61
C ASP A 204 0.87 14.25 -9.42
N GLN A 205 1.52 13.11 -9.18
CA GLN A 205 1.17 11.81 -9.77
C GLN A 205 0.40 10.94 -8.79
N ILE A 206 -0.67 10.31 -9.27
CA ILE A 206 -1.46 9.34 -8.52
C ILE A 206 -0.90 7.94 -8.75
N LEU A 207 -0.58 7.29 -7.63
CA LEU A 207 -0.01 5.94 -7.57
C LEU A 207 -0.83 5.07 -6.64
N LEU A 208 -0.76 3.75 -6.78
CA LEU A 208 -1.19 2.86 -5.70
C LEU A 208 -0.32 3.15 -4.47
N ALA A 209 -0.91 3.06 -3.27
CA ALA A 209 -0.18 3.33 -2.03
C ALA A 209 0.96 2.31 -1.80
N HIS A 210 0.80 1.10 -2.34
CA HIS A 210 1.81 0.05 -2.33
C HIS A 210 1.53 -0.99 -3.44
N ASP A 211 2.57 -1.66 -3.94
CA ASP A 211 2.44 -2.63 -5.03
C ASP A 211 1.57 -3.85 -4.67
N SER A 212 1.54 -4.26 -3.39
CA SER A 212 0.63 -5.32 -2.93
C SER A 212 -0.85 -4.98 -3.11
N VAL A 213 -1.22 -3.70 -3.22
CA VAL A 213 -2.60 -3.31 -3.58
C VAL A 213 -2.92 -3.76 -5.00
N ARG A 214 -1.97 -3.62 -5.94
CA ARG A 214 -2.12 -4.10 -7.32
C ARG A 214 -2.35 -5.60 -7.35
N GLN A 215 -1.45 -6.34 -6.68
CA GLN A 215 -1.51 -7.80 -6.59
C GLN A 215 -2.86 -8.26 -6.02
N PHE A 216 -3.34 -7.61 -4.96
CA PHE A 216 -4.63 -7.87 -4.36
C PHE A 216 -5.82 -7.64 -5.30
N LEU A 217 -5.80 -6.53 -6.05
CA LEU A 217 -6.86 -6.18 -7.00
C LEU A 217 -6.87 -7.13 -8.18
N GLU A 218 -5.72 -7.44 -8.77
CA GLU A 218 -5.58 -8.33 -9.93
C GLU A 218 -6.04 -9.75 -9.63
N ALA A 219 -5.73 -10.29 -8.45
CA ALA A 219 -6.17 -11.61 -8.02
C ALA A 219 -7.70 -11.74 -7.91
N ARG A 220 -8.43 -10.62 -7.80
CA ARG A 220 -9.88 -10.58 -7.60
C ARG A 220 -10.66 -10.03 -8.79
N LEU A 221 -9.99 -9.72 -9.90
CA LEU A 221 -10.64 -9.36 -11.16
C LEU A 221 -11.08 -10.63 -11.90
N PRO A 222 -12.34 -10.71 -12.39
CA PRO A 222 -12.76 -11.81 -13.25
C PRO A 222 -11.89 -11.81 -14.52
N GLY A 223 -11.02 -12.82 -14.65
CA GLY A 223 -10.12 -13.00 -15.80
C GLY A 223 -8.62 -12.79 -15.53
N GLY A 224 -8.20 -12.39 -14.32
CA GLY A 224 -6.77 -12.33 -13.92
C GLY A 224 -5.88 -11.40 -14.76
N ARG A 225 -6.48 -10.57 -15.63
CA ARG A 225 -5.79 -9.59 -16.48
C ARG A 225 -6.69 -8.38 -16.64
N PHE A 226 -6.10 -7.19 -16.55
CA PHE A 226 -6.66 -6.01 -17.21
C PHE A 226 -6.57 -6.27 -18.72
N THR A 227 -7.61 -6.88 -19.30
CA THR A 227 -7.74 -6.95 -20.75
C THR A 227 -8.05 -5.54 -21.23
N TRP A 228 -7.05 -4.87 -21.80
CA TRP A 228 -7.26 -3.72 -22.67
C TRP A 228 -8.12 -4.19 -23.84
N ALA A 229 -9.34 -3.67 -23.94
CA ALA A 229 -10.16 -3.73 -25.13
C ALA A 229 -10.56 -2.30 -25.48
#